data_AF-B5FAU3-F1
#
_entry.id   AF-B5FAU3-F1
#
_cell.length_a   1.000
_cell.length_b   1.000
_cell.length_c   1.000
_cell.angle_alpha   90.00
_cell.angle_beta   90.00
_cell.angle_gamma   90.00
#
_symmetry.space_group_name_H-M   'P 1'
#
loop_
_entity.id
_entity.type
_entity.pdbx_description
1 polymer ?
#
loop_
_entity_poly.entity_id
_entity_poly.type
_entity_poly.pdbx_seq_one_letter_code
_entity_poly.pdbx_strand_id
1 'polypeptide(L)'
;MFVTELDFEVYCDTSMAAVEKAINYCLDCLRYNGQVIGRELPVVMKGTNFVARVVCPEVDSLHPDNHSPQVKLAFKQLSEFGLLQPKVKVVGQDMNSDPSDESETVSWQILYTSHLHTCSPIRHGETFQPIPLYRLPAVANGDQKQLIKWQEDWSACDQLQMNGSVVEHPSLHEISSSKSHLFKRGWDLCRRMAVVSGIPTYLYIYRVAGESKEKEQARRCPVCDGDWALKEPLHEVFDFKCDECLLVSNLSWDFKD
;
A
#
# COMPACT_ATOMS: atom_id res chain seq x y z
N MET A 1 -4.87 -12.88 -2.54
CA MET A 1 -4.78 -12.10 -3.81
C MET A 1 -4.78 -13.02 -5.01
N PHE A 2 -4.89 -12.48 -6.22
CA PHE A 2 -5.05 -13.26 -7.46
C PHE A 2 -4.03 -12.88 -8.52
N VAL A 3 -3.38 -13.88 -9.11
CA VAL A 3 -2.56 -13.70 -10.31
C VAL A 3 -3.47 -13.55 -11.51
N THR A 4 -3.27 -12.47 -12.28
CA THR A 4 -4.08 -12.13 -13.44
C THR A 4 -3.18 -11.79 -14.63
N GLU A 5 -3.59 -12.22 -15.83
CA GLU A 5 -2.94 -11.87 -17.09
C GLU A 5 -3.76 -10.79 -17.82
N LEU A 6 -3.07 -9.76 -18.29
CA LEU A 6 -3.58 -8.71 -19.17
C LEU A 6 -2.95 -8.89 -20.55
N ASP A 7 -3.74 -9.30 -21.53
CA ASP A 7 -3.27 -9.60 -22.90
C ASP A 7 -3.61 -8.44 -23.85
N PHE A 8 -2.59 -7.64 -24.19
CA PHE A 8 -2.67 -6.49 -25.08
C PHE A 8 -2.35 -6.92 -26.52
N GLU A 9 -3.29 -6.69 -27.43
CA GLU A 9 -3.18 -7.06 -28.85
C GLU A 9 -2.84 -5.83 -29.70
N VAL A 10 -1.80 -5.92 -30.53
CA VAL A 10 -1.44 -4.90 -31.52
C VAL A 10 -2.28 -5.09 -32.78
N TYR A 11 -3.02 -4.06 -33.19
CA TYR A 11 -3.93 -4.14 -34.35
C TYR A 11 -3.48 -3.31 -35.57
N CYS A 12 -2.44 -2.49 -35.45
CA CYS A 12 -1.87 -1.75 -36.58
C CYS A 12 -0.35 -1.54 -36.40
N ASP A 13 0.31 -1.10 -37.47
CA ASP A 13 1.74 -0.81 -37.44
C ASP A 13 2.06 0.25 -36.37
N THR A 14 2.95 -0.11 -35.46
CA THR A 14 3.41 0.72 -34.35
C THR A 14 4.84 0.35 -33.98
N SER A 15 5.51 1.22 -33.23
CA SER A 15 6.87 0.95 -32.77
C SER A 15 6.88 0.20 -31.44
N MET A 16 7.91 -0.62 -31.19
CA MET A 16 8.08 -1.30 -29.92
C MET A 16 8.10 -0.32 -28.73
N ALA A 17 8.80 0.82 -28.89
CA ALA A 17 8.88 1.85 -27.86
C ALA A 17 7.51 2.50 -27.56
N ALA A 18 6.66 2.66 -28.57
CA ALA A 18 5.30 3.16 -28.41
C ALA A 18 4.42 2.18 -27.62
N VAL A 19 4.51 0.89 -27.95
CA VAL A 19 3.78 -0.18 -27.25
C VAL A 19 4.23 -0.28 -25.79
N GLU A 20 5.53 -0.34 -25.55
CA GLU A 20 6.10 -0.41 -24.20
C GLU A 20 5.64 0.77 -23.33
N LYS A 21 5.73 1.99 -23.87
CA LYS A 21 5.27 3.20 -23.17
C LYS A 21 3.79 3.12 -22.79
N ALA A 22 2.94 2.69 -23.72
CA ALA A 22 1.50 2.64 -23.51
C ALA A 22 1.10 1.57 -22.47
N ILE A 23 1.69 0.38 -22.56
CA ILE A 23 1.44 -0.72 -21.61
C ILE A 23 1.93 -0.32 -20.22
N ASN A 24 3.16 0.17 -20.09
CA ASN A 24 3.72 0.57 -18.80
C ASN A 24 2.91 1.71 -18.17
N TYR A 25 2.43 2.67 -18.96
CA TYR A 25 1.55 3.72 -18.45
C TYR A 25 0.22 3.16 -17.91
N CYS A 26 -0.41 2.20 -18.62
CA CYS A 26 -1.62 1.54 -18.13
C CYS A 26 -1.38 0.77 -16.83
N LEU A 27 -0.29 0.01 -16.76
CA LEU A 27 0.09 -0.76 -15.57
C LEU A 27 0.37 0.17 -14.38
N ASP A 28 1.05 1.29 -14.61
CA ASP A 28 1.27 2.34 -13.60
C ASP A 28 -0.05 2.92 -13.10
N CYS A 29 -1.00 3.25 -13.99
CA CYS A 29 -2.30 3.78 -13.58
C CYS A 29 -3.11 2.76 -12.76
N LEU A 30 -3.14 1.49 -13.19
CA LEU A 30 -3.79 0.41 -12.44
C LEU A 30 -3.17 0.23 -11.06
N ARG A 31 -1.84 0.27 -10.99
CA ARG A 31 -1.08 0.21 -9.75
C ARG A 31 -1.39 1.40 -8.86
N TYR A 32 -1.35 2.64 -9.37
CA TYR A 32 -1.62 3.84 -8.59
C TYR A 32 -3.06 3.97 -8.12
N ASN A 33 -4.01 3.31 -8.79
CA ASN A 33 -5.36 3.14 -8.29
C ASN A 33 -5.48 2.02 -7.23
N GLY A 34 -4.47 1.15 -7.15
CA GLY A 34 -4.42 0.01 -6.23
C GLY A 34 -5.14 -1.24 -6.71
N GLN A 35 -5.49 -1.31 -7.99
CA GLN A 35 -6.05 -2.51 -8.61
C GLN A 35 -4.98 -3.58 -8.88
N VAL A 36 -3.71 -3.13 -9.00
CA VAL A 36 -2.54 -3.98 -9.17
C VAL A 36 -1.57 -3.72 -8.01
N ILE A 37 -1.06 -4.81 -7.44
CA ILE A 37 -0.11 -4.83 -6.33
C ILE A 37 1.28 -5.18 -6.86
N GLY A 38 2.31 -4.70 -6.16
CA GLY A 38 3.71 -4.97 -6.48
C GLY A 38 4.32 -3.91 -7.41
N ARG A 39 5.62 -4.05 -7.66
CA ARG A 39 6.42 -3.12 -8.50
C ARG A 39 6.95 -3.80 -9.76
N GLU A 40 7.19 -5.09 -9.68
CA GLU A 40 7.69 -5.90 -10.79
C GLU A 40 6.50 -6.46 -11.55
N LEU A 41 6.19 -5.85 -12.69
CA LEU A 41 5.07 -6.22 -13.55
C LEU A 41 5.62 -6.75 -14.87
N PRO A 42 6.00 -8.04 -14.93
CA PRO A 42 6.63 -8.60 -16.12
C PRO A 42 5.65 -8.58 -17.30
N VAL A 43 6.14 -8.12 -18.45
CA VAL A 43 5.42 -8.12 -19.72
C VAL A 43 6.17 -9.00 -20.71
N VAL A 44 5.49 -9.99 -21.27
CA VAL A 44 6.07 -10.94 -22.23
C VAL A 44 5.48 -10.68 -23.62
N MET A 45 6.34 -10.59 -24.63
CA MET A 45 5.94 -10.53 -26.03
C MET A 45 5.69 -11.94 -26.58
N LYS A 46 4.49 -12.17 -27.14
CA LYS A 46 4.06 -13.44 -27.75
C LYS A 46 3.47 -13.15 -29.12
N GLY A 47 4.31 -13.18 -30.16
CA GLY A 47 3.89 -12.81 -31.50
C GLY A 47 3.46 -11.34 -31.56
N THR A 48 2.20 -11.08 -31.89
CA THR A 48 1.59 -9.73 -31.94
C THR A 48 1.03 -9.25 -30.61
N ASN A 49 1.11 -10.07 -29.57
CA ASN A 49 0.50 -9.81 -28.27
C ASN A 49 1.56 -9.53 -27.20
N PHE A 50 1.17 -8.73 -26.22
CA PHE A 50 1.97 -8.42 -25.04
C PHE A 50 1.17 -8.81 -23.81
N VAL A 51 1.70 -9.74 -23.02
CA VAL A 51 0.98 -10.28 -21.86
C VAL A 51 1.67 -9.82 -20.59
N ALA A 52 1.02 -8.94 -19.84
CA ALA A 52 1.46 -8.55 -18.51
C ALA A 52 0.90 -9.54 -17.48
N ARG A 53 1.74 -9.98 -16.54
CA ARG A 53 1.31 -10.77 -15.38
C ARG A 53 1.34 -9.90 -14.14
N VAL A 54 0.19 -9.78 -13.48
CA VAL A 54 -0.01 -8.88 -12.35
C VAL A 54 -0.65 -9.62 -11.17
N VAL A 55 -0.51 -9.05 -9.97
CA VAL A 55 -1.23 -9.51 -8.77
C VAL A 55 -2.30 -8.49 -8.44
N CYS A 56 -3.54 -8.96 -8.27
CA CYS A 56 -4.71 -8.16 -7.96
C CYS A 56 -5.23 -8.49 -6.55
N PRO A 57 -5.68 -7.51 -5.75
CA PRO A 57 -6.23 -7.78 -4.41
C PRO A 57 -7.36 -8.82 -4.42
N GLU A 58 -8.24 -8.71 -5.41
CA GLU A 58 -9.47 -9.49 -5.62
C GLU A 58 -9.61 -10.00 -7.06
N VAL A 59 -10.51 -10.97 -7.29
CA VAL A 59 -10.79 -11.55 -8.62
C VAL A 59 -11.26 -10.49 -9.61
N ASP A 60 -12.08 -9.55 -9.17
CA ASP A 60 -12.72 -8.52 -9.97
C ASP A 60 -12.05 -7.14 -9.85
N SER A 61 -10.83 -7.08 -9.29
CA SER A 61 -10.09 -5.81 -9.10
C SER A 61 -9.98 -5.00 -10.39
N LEU A 62 -9.89 -5.67 -11.55
CA LEU A 62 -9.74 -5.04 -12.87
C LEU A 62 -11.07 -4.67 -13.55
N HIS A 63 -12.21 -4.91 -12.90
CA HIS A 63 -13.53 -4.54 -13.42
C HIS A 63 -13.61 -3.03 -13.71
N PRO A 64 -14.25 -2.59 -14.82
CA PRO A 64 -14.34 -1.16 -15.19
C PRO A 64 -14.93 -0.23 -14.14
N ASP A 65 -15.79 -0.74 -13.25
CA ASP A 65 -16.38 0.04 -12.15
C ASP A 65 -15.34 0.45 -11.11
N ASN A 66 -14.25 -0.30 -11.00
CA ASN A 66 -13.14 -0.01 -10.08
C ASN A 66 -12.13 0.99 -10.67
N HIS A 67 -12.28 1.40 -11.94
CA HIS A 67 -11.28 2.25 -12.60
C HIS A 67 -11.38 3.70 -12.13
N SER A 68 -10.24 4.26 -11.71
CA SER A 68 -10.10 5.71 -11.55
C SER A 68 -10.20 6.44 -12.90
N PRO A 69 -10.43 7.77 -12.89
CA PRO A 69 -10.36 8.58 -14.12
C PRO A 69 -9.04 8.39 -14.89
N GLN A 70 -7.92 8.20 -14.19
CA GLN A 70 -6.61 7.97 -14.78
C GLN A 70 -6.55 6.62 -15.50
N VAL A 71 -7.07 5.55 -14.88
CA VAL A 71 -7.13 4.22 -15.49
C VAL A 71 -8.01 4.25 -16.74
N LYS A 72 -9.17 4.90 -16.68
CA LYS A 72 -10.07 5.08 -17.84
C LYS A 72 -9.37 5.82 -18.99
N LEU A 73 -8.62 6.88 -18.67
CA LEU A 73 -7.84 7.62 -19.65
C LEU A 73 -6.73 6.76 -20.27
N ALA A 74 -5.97 6.03 -19.46
CA ALA A 74 -4.90 5.16 -19.92
C ALA A 74 -5.43 4.08 -20.89
N PHE A 75 -6.54 3.42 -20.55
CA PHE A 75 -7.16 2.44 -21.45
C PHE A 75 -7.68 3.06 -22.75
N LYS A 76 -8.18 4.30 -22.72
CA LYS A 76 -8.59 5.00 -23.94
C LYS A 76 -7.38 5.32 -24.83
N GLN A 77 -6.25 5.68 -24.24
CA GLN A 77 -5.04 6.05 -24.99
C GLN A 77 -4.36 4.88 -25.68
N LEU A 78 -4.62 3.63 -25.29
CA LEU A 78 -4.05 2.45 -25.94
C LEU A 78 -4.25 2.45 -27.47
N SER A 79 -5.43 2.86 -27.95
CA SER A 79 -5.70 2.92 -29.39
C SER A 79 -4.83 3.94 -30.13
N GLU A 80 -4.37 5.00 -29.46
CA GLU A 80 -3.45 5.98 -30.05
C GLU A 80 -2.07 5.36 -30.32
N PHE A 81 -1.76 4.23 -29.67
CA PHE A 81 -0.52 3.47 -29.84
C PHE A 81 -0.70 2.17 -30.63
N GLY A 82 -1.87 1.94 -31.22
CA GLY A 82 -2.18 0.75 -32.01
C GLY A 82 -2.49 -0.50 -31.18
N LEU A 83 -2.88 -0.33 -29.91
CA LEU A 83 -3.23 -1.42 -29.00
C LEU A 83 -4.73 -1.47 -28.72
N LEU A 84 -5.28 -2.68 -28.67
CA LEU A 84 -6.60 -2.92 -28.12
C LEU A 84 -6.56 -2.87 -26.59
N GLN A 85 -7.73 -2.65 -25.96
CA GLN A 85 -7.85 -2.86 -24.52
C GLN A 85 -7.55 -4.32 -24.17
N PRO A 86 -6.85 -4.58 -23.05
CA PRO A 86 -6.37 -5.92 -22.76
C PRO A 86 -7.50 -6.88 -22.41
N LYS A 87 -7.39 -8.12 -22.88
CA LYS A 87 -8.22 -9.21 -22.39
C LYS A 87 -7.72 -9.61 -21.00
N VAL A 88 -8.63 -9.64 -20.02
CA VAL A 88 -8.31 -9.99 -18.64
C VAL A 88 -8.56 -11.47 -18.41
N LYS A 89 -7.57 -12.18 -17.88
CA LYS A 89 -7.68 -13.60 -17.52
C LYS A 89 -7.15 -13.83 -16.11
N VAL A 90 -8.04 -14.16 -15.17
CA VAL A 90 -7.62 -14.61 -13.83
C VAL A 90 -7.00 -15.99 -13.95
N VAL A 91 -5.75 -16.12 -13.47
CA VAL A 91 -5.00 -17.39 -13.47
C VAL A 91 -5.35 -18.21 -12.24
N GLY A 92 -5.40 -17.57 -11.07
CA GLY A 92 -5.73 -18.22 -9.81
C GLY A 92 -5.32 -17.41 -8.59
N GLN A 93 -5.59 -17.94 -7.41
CA GLN A 93 -5.18 -17.34 -6.14
C GLN A 93 -3.67 -17.50 -5.96
N ASP A 94 -2.99 -16.44 -5.52
CA ASP A 94 -1.61 -16.51 -5.06
C ASP A 94 -1.58 -17.05 -3.62
N MET A 95 -0.87 -18.17 -3.44
CA MET A 95 -0.72 -18.86 -2.15
C MET A 95 0.13 -18.06 -1.16
N ASN A 96 1.05 -17.24 -1.64
CA ASN A 96 2.01 -16.51 -0.79
C ASN A 96 1.56 -15.09 -0.46
N SER A 97 0.41 -14.67 -0.99
CA SER A 97 -0.15 -13.34 -0.75
C SER A 97 -1.13 -13.36 0.42
N ASP A 98 -1.11 -12.28 1.22
CA ASP A 98 -2.16 -12.01 2.19
C ASP A 98 -3.54 -12.01 1.51
N PRO A 99 -4.59 -12.61 2.11
CA PRO A 99 -5.95 -12.37 1.64
C PRO A 99 -6.30 -10.88 1.79
N SER A 100 -7.22 -10.38 0.98
CA SER A 100 -7.73 -9.01 1.14
C SER A 100 -8.88 -9.01 2.14
N ASP A 101 -9.15 -7.85 2.74
CA ASP A 101 -10.33 -7.67 3.58
C ASP A 101 -11.62 -7.85 2.76
N GLU A 102 -12.54 -8.68 3.26
CA GLU A 102 -13.84 -8.98 2.65
C GLU A 102 -15.00 -8.30 3.39
N SER A 103 -14.69 -7.45 4.37
CA SER A 103 -15.68 -6.82 5.24
C SER A 103 -16.49 -5.78 4.48
N GLU A 104 -17.81 -5.77 4.67
CA GLU A 104 -18.71 -4.76 4.07
C GLU A 104 -18.55 -3.39 4.73
N THR A 105 -18.19 -3.36 6.02
CA THR A 105 -18.07 -2.13 6.80
C THR A 105 -16.75 -2.10 7.55
N VAL A 106 -16.10 -0.94 7.57
CA VAL A 106 -14.83 -0.71 8.26
C VAL A 106 -15.00 0.42 9.27
N SER A 107 -14.90 0.10 10.55
CA SER A 107 -15.10 1.06 11.65
C SER A 107 -13.88 1.96 11.89
N TRP A 108 -12.67 1.45 11.63
CA TRP A 108 -11.41 2.19 11.65
C TRP A 108 -10.35 1.45 10.84
N GLN A 109 -9.27 2.15 10.48
CA GLN A 109 -8.22 1.69 9.58
C GLN A 109 -6.83 1.97 10.13
N ILE A 110 -5.82 1.31 9.58
CA ILE A 110 -4.41 1.54 9.91
C ILE A 110 -3.59 1.67 8.63
N LEU A 111 -2.86 2.77 8.48
CA LEU A 111 -1.80 2.88 7.48
C LEU A 111 -0.54 2.18 8.01
N TYR A 112 -0.27 0.99 7.48
CA TYR A 112 0.73 0.05 7.96
C TYR A 112 1.36 -0.75 6.81
N THR A 113 2.67 -0.93 6.87
CA THR A 113 3.42 -1.82 5.97
C THR A 113 4.66 -2.34 6.68
N SER A 114 5.37 -3.26 6.03
CA SER A 114 6.75 -3.62 6.35
C SER A 114 7.54 -3.82 5.05
N HIS A 115 8.84 -4.08 5.13
CA HIS A 115 9.62 -4.49 3.96
C HIS A 115 9.21 -5.86 3.37
N LEU A 116 8.48 -6.68 4.13
CA LEU A 116 8.00 -8.00 3.69
C LEU A 116 6.64 -7.94 3.00
N HIS A 117 5.83 -6.93 3.30
CA HIS A 117 4.46 -6.87 2.82
C HIS A 117 4.37 -6.45 1.35
N THR A 118 3.69 -7.29 0.57
CA THR A 118 3.34 -7.01 -0.83
C THR A 118 1.81 -7.00 -0.97
N CYS A 119 1.18 -5.99 -0.36
CA CYS A 119 -0.28 -5.85 -0.30
C CYS A 119 -0.66 -4.37 -0.13
N SER A 120 -1.97 -4.08 0.02
CA SER A 120 -2.42 -2.72 0.31
C SER A 120 -1.86 -2.22 1.65
N PRO A 121 -1.39 -0.95 1.74
CA PRO A 121 -0.87 -0.38 2.98
C PRO A 121 -1.98 0.08 3.94
N ILE A 122 -3.26 0.07 3.54
CA ILE A 122 -4.37 0.35 4.45
C ILE A 122 -4.90 -0.99 4.96
N ARG A 123 -4.85 -1.20 6.28
CA ARG A 123 -5.35 -2.39 6.98
C ARG A 123 -6.67 -2.09 7.67
N HIS A 124 -7.55 -3.08 7.72
CA HIS A 124 -8.76 -3.05 8.54
C HIS A 124 -8.38 -3.05 10.01
N GLY A 125 -8.94 -2.12 10.79
CA GLY A 125 -8.60 -1.95 12.20
C GLY A 125 -8.93 -3.18 13.05
N GLU A 126 -10.00 -3.90 12.75
CA GLU A 126 -10.46 -5.04 13.55
C GLU A 126 -9.91 -6.41 13.10
N THR A 127 -9.53 -6.57 11.83
CA THR A 127 -9.11 -7.87 11.27
C THR A 127 -7.65 -7.87 10.81
N PHE A 128 -7.04 -6.68 10.71
CA PHE A 128 -5.71 -6.43 10.18
C PHE A 128 -5.49 -6.84 8.72
N GLN A 129 -6.55 -7.25 8.02
CA GLN A 129 -6.49 -7.61 6.61
C GLN A 129 -6.29 -6.35 5.73
N PRO A 130 -5.56 -6.44 4.62
CA PRO A 130 -5.34 -5.34 3.70
C PRO A 130 -6.63 -4.99 2.94
N ILE A 131 -7.03 -3.72 3.00
CA ILE A 131 -8.19 -3.17 2.29
C ILE A 131 -7.75 -2.76 0.88
N PRO A 132 -8.34 -3.31 -0.21
CA PRO A 132 -8.03 -2.90 -1.57
C PRO A 132 -8.18 -1.38 -1.77
N LEU A 133 -7.12 -0.69 -2.20
CA LEU A 133 -7.11 0.79 -2.22
C LEU A 133 -8.13 1.40 -3.20
N TYR A 134 -8.51 0.69 -4.27
CA TYR A 134 -9.53 1.18 -5.22
C TYR A 134 -10.95 1.21 -4.62
N ARG A 135 -11.18 0.51 -3.50
CA ARG A 135 -12.44 0.59 -2.74
C ARG A 135 -12.52 1.87 -1.90
N LEU A 136 -11.39 2.52 -1.64
CA LEU A 136 -11.31 3.73 -0.83
C LEU A 136 -11.42 4.98 -1.73
N PRO A 137 -11.99 6.08 -1.22
CA PRO A 137 -11.97 7.35 -1.92
C PRO A 137 -10.52 7.81 -2.16
N ALA A 138 -10.27 8.43 -3.31
CA ALA A 138 -8.95 8.94 -3.67
C ALA A 138 -8.48 10.01 -2.68
N VAL A 139 -7.27 9.83 -2.13
CA VAL A 139 -6.69 10.80 -1.17
C VAL A 139 -6.28 12.10 -1.86
N ALA A 140 -5.80 12.03 -3.10
CA ALA A 140 -5.40 13.19 -3.89
C ALA A 140 -5.42 12.87 -5.38
N ASN A 141 -5.74 13.87 -6.20
CA ASN A 141 -5.63 13.80 -7.66
C ASN A 141 -6.38 12.63 -8.33
N GLY A 142 -7.38 12.03 -7.68
CA GLY A 142 -8.23 10.99 -8.27
C GLY A 142 -7.69 9.55 -8.21
N ASP A 143 -6.55 9.32 -7.56
CA ASP A 143 -6.02 7.97 -7.31
C ASP A 143 -5.32 7.86 -5.93
N GLN A 144 -4.61 6.75 -5.72
CA GLN A 144 -3.97 6.37 -4.45
C GLN A 144 -2.44 6.43 -4.53
N LYS A 145 -1.90 7.14 -5.53
CA LYS A 145 -0.45 7.24 -5.78
C LYS A 145 0.33 7.68 -4.56
N GLN A 146 -0.19 8.63 -3.77
CA GLN A 146 0.52 9.13 -2.60
C GLN A 146 0.64 8.09 -1.47
N LEU A 147 -0.37 7.25 -1.26
CA LEU A 147 -0.30 6.14 -0.31
C LEU A 147 0.73 5.09 -0.74
N ILE A 148 0.75 4.76 -2.04
CA ILE A 148 1.70 3.79 -2.59
C ILE A 148 3.14 4.30 -2.54
N LYS A 149 3.37 5.60 -2.82
CA LYS A 149 4.69 6.21 -2.63
C LYS A 149 5.09 6.29 -1.16
N TRP A 150 4.11 6.49 -0.26
CA TRP A 150 4.35 6.34 1.17
C TRP A 150 4.80 4.94 1.55
N GLN A 151 4.11 3.92 1.06
CA GLN A 151 4.46 2.53 1.31
C GLN A 151 5.86 2.20 0.78
N GLU A 152 6.19 2.61 -0.44
CA GLU A 152 7.51 2.38 -1.05
C GLU A 152 8.65 2.95 -0.20
N ASP A 153 8.53 4.22 0.22
CA ASP A 153 9.58 4.87 1.01
C ASP A 153 9.68 4.26 2.42
N TRP A 154 8.53 3.93 3.03
CA TRP A 154 8.51 3.31 4.36
C TRP A 154 9.13 1.92 4.34
N SER A 155 8.71 1.05 3.42
CA SER A 155 9.29 -0.29 3.26
C SER A 155 10.78 -0.25 2.93
N ALA A 156 11.25 0.76 2.19
CA ALA A 156 12.68 0.96 1.93
C ALA A 156 13.45 1.34 3.20
N CYS A 157 12.92 2.26 4.02
CA CYS A 157 13.52 2.59 5.31
C CYS A 157 13.58 1.39 6.25
N ASP A 158 12.50 0.61 6.32
CA ASP A 158 12.42 -0.61 7.12
C ASP A 158 13.45 -1.65 6.65
N GLN A 159 13.57 -1.89 5.34
CA GLN A 159 14.59 -2.78 4.78
C GLN A 159 16.01 -2.33 5.15
N LEU A 160 16.31 -1.04 5.01
CA LEU A 160 17.61 -0.48 5.33
C LEU A 160 17.93 -0.58 6.83
N GLN A 161 16.91 -0.45 7.68
CA GLN A 161 17.04 -0.67 9.11
C GLN A 161 17.32 -2.14 9.41
N MET A 162 16.54 -3.06 8.83
CA MET A 162 16.70 -4.50 9.03
C MET A 162 18.02 -5.06 8.52
N ASN A 163 18.60 -4.45 7.48
CA ASN A 163 19.94 -4.80 7.02
C ASN A 163 21.05 -4.40 8.00
N GLY A 164 20.80 -3.49 8.95
CA GLY A 164 21.73 -3.12 10.03
C GLY A 164 23.08 -2.57 9.56
N SER A 165 23.09 -1.84 8.42
CA SER A 165 24.32 -1.44 7.74
C SER A 165 24.37 0.07 7.45
N VAL A 166 24.55 0.46 6.19
CA VAL A 166 25.05 1.78 5.75
C VAL A 166 24.25 2.98 6.27
N VAL A 167 22.92 2.88 6.33
CA VAL A 167 22.01 3.99 6.67
C VAL A 167 20.91 3.58 7.65
N GLU A 168 21.22 2.69 8.59
CA GLU A 168 20.26 2.19 9.59
C GLU A 168 19.63 3.33 10.41
N HIS A 169 20.43 4.14 11.11
CA HIS A 169 19.88 5.16 12.02
C HIS A 169 19.03 6.24 11.33
N PRO A 170 19.43 6.81 10.18
CA PRO A 170 18.57 7.74 9.45
C PRO A 170 17.26 7.08 8.97
N SER A 171 17.32 5.82 8.53
CA SER A 171 16.14 5.08 8.07
C SER A 171 15.18 4.78 9.22
N LEU A 172 15.71 4.35 10.37
CA LEU A 172 14.95 4.16 11.59
C LEU A 172 14.29 5.46 12.05
N HIS A 173 15.01 6.59 12.00
CA HIS A 173 14.44 7.88 12.35
C HIS A 173 13.21 8.21 11.50
N GLU A 174 13.25 7.94 10.19
CA GLU A 174 12.11 8.24 9.30
C GLU A 174 10.83 7.47 9.68
N ILE A 175 10.93 6.23 10.14
CA ILE A 175 9.76 5.37 10.46
C ILE A 175 9.36 5.37 11.95
N SER A 176 10.22 5.86 12.85
CA SER A 176 9.99 5.81 14.30
C SER A 176 9.77 7.17 14.99
N SER A 177 10.17 8.28 14.36
CA SER A 177 10.13 9.61 14.96
C SER A 177 8.94 10.43 14.46
N SER A 178 8.17 11.02 15.38
CA SER A 178 7.10 11.97 15.04
C SER A 178 7.61 13.26 14.38
N LYS A 179 8.94 13.48 14.38
CA LYS A 179 9.59 14.66 13.81
C LYS A 179 10.06 14.45 12.37
N SER A 180 10.07 13.21 11.88
CA SER A 180 10.60 12.86 10.57
C SER A 180 9.71 13.36 9.41
N HIS A 181 10.28 13.36 8.20
CA HIS A 181 9.53 13.75 7.01
C HIS A 181 8.50 12.68 6.63
N LEU A 182 8.91 11.42 6.67
CA LEU A 182 8.07 10.30 6.30
C LEU A 182 6.89 10.10 7.27
N PHE A 183 7.10 10.33 8.57
CA PHE A 183 6.02 10.35 9.56
C PHE A 183 4.99 11.43 9.21
N LYS A 184 5.42 12.68 9.04
CA LYS A 184 4.52 13.81 8.74
C LYS A 184 3.71 13.54 7.48
N ARG A 185 4.36 13.02 6.42
CA ARG A 185 3.67 12.64 5.18
C ARG A 185 2.62 11.56 5.41
N GLY A 186 2.96 10.48 6.12
CA GLY A 186 2.01 9.41 6.43
C GLY A 186 0.84 9.88 7.28
N TRP A 187 1.11 10.75 8.25
CA TRP A 187 0.12 11.26 9.18
C TRP A 187 -0.87 12.19 8.50
N ASP A 188 -0.38 13.05 7.59
CA ASP A 188 -1.23 13.89 6.74
C ASP A 188 -2.09 13.05 5.80
N LEU A 189 -1.56 11.96 5.24
CA LEU A 189 -2.33 11.02 4.41
C LEU A 189 -3.45 10.35 5.21
N CYS A 190 -3.16 9.89 6.44
CA CYS A 190 -4.16 9.30 7.33
C CYS A 190 -5.29 10.29 7.65
N ARG A 191 -4.96 11.54 7.97
CA ARG A 191 -5.96 12.58 8.24
C ARG A 191 -6.82 12.89 7.03
N ARG A 192 -6.21 12.99 5.85
CA ARG A 192 -6.97 13.18 4.60
C ARG A 192 -7.89 12.00 4.34
N MET A 193 -7.38 10.77 4.47
CA MET A 193 -8.19 9.56 4.33
C MET A 193 -9.37 9.56 5.30
N ALA A 194 -9.15 9.92 6.56
CA ALA A 194 -10.21 10.01 7.56
C ALA A 194 -11.29 11.03 7.18
N VAL A 195 -10.91 12.17 6.60
CA VAL A 195 -11.85 13.18 6.09
C VAL A 195 -12.63 12.67 4.88
N VAL A 196 -11.96 12.09 3.88
CA VAL A 196 -12.63 11.71 2.62
C VAL A 196 -13.46 10.43 2.74
N SER A 197 -13.08 9.51 3.62
CA SER A 197 -13.79 8.25 3.85
C SER A 197 -14.79 8.29 5.01
N GLY A 198 -14.63 9.24 5.94
CA GLY A 198 -15.36 9.25 7.21
C GLY A 198 -14.92 8.17 8.20
N ILE A 199 -13.85 7.42 7.89
CA ILE A 199 -13.35 6.31 8.71
C ILE A 199 -12.04 6.74 9.39
N PRO A 200 -11.93 6.69 10.73
CA PRO A 200 -10.68 7.02 11.41
C PRO A 200 -9.51 6.16 10.91
N THR A 201 -8.48 6.79 10.36
CA THR A 201 -7.28 6.11 9.85
C THR A 201 -6.09 6.43 10.75
N TYR A 202 -5.47 5.40 11.32
CA TYR A 202 -4.35 5.52 12.24
C TYR A 202 -3.02 5.32 11.52
N LEU A 203 -2.01 6.11 11.83
CA LEU A 203 -0.65 5.87 11.33
C LEU A 203 0.10 4.94 12.28
N TYR A 204 0.77 3.93 11.73
CA TYR A 204 1.74 3.14 12.48
C TYR A 204 3.08 3.85 12.64
N ILE A 205 3.60 3.87 13.87
CA ILE A 205 4.96 4.30 14.21
C ILE A 205 5.76 3.09 14.68
N TYR A 206 6.83 2.78 13.97
CA TYR A 206 7.72 1.67 14.29
C TYR A 206 8.57 1.96 15.53
N ARG A 207 8.81 0.95 16.36
CA ARG A 207 9.66 1.06 17.55
C ARG A 207 10.61 -0.13 17.70
N VAL A 208 11.90 0.17 17.83
CA VAL A 208 12.99 -0.76 18.19
C VAL A 208 14.09 0.04 18.91
N ALA A 209 15.07 -0.64 19.49
CA ALA A 209 16.18 -0.08 20.26
C ALA A 209 15.74 0.69 21.52
N GLY A 210 14.78 0.11 22.26
CA GLY A 210 14.32 0.63 23.54
C GLY A 210 15.34 0.40 24.66
N GLU A 211 15.34 1.25 25.69
CA GLU A 211 16.31 1.16 26.80
C GLU A 211 15.95 0.08 27.83
N SER A 212 14.66 -0.05 28.18
CA SER A 212 14.15 -1.11 29.05
C SER A 212 12.65 -1.33 28.82
N LYS A 213 12.13 -2.51 29.17
CA LYS A 213 10.71 -2.84 29.04
C LYS A 213 9.83 -1.85 29.82
N GLU A 214 10.24 -1.47 31.04
CA GLU A 214 9.51 -0.54 31.90
C GLU A 214 9.44 0.87 31.29
N LYS A 215 10.56 1.35 30.71
CA LYS A 215 10.59 2.66 30.04
C LYS A 215 9.73 2.68 28.79
N GLU A 216 9.78 1.61 28.00
CA GLU A 216 8.96 1.52 26.78
C GLU A 216 7.47 1.43 27.12
N GLN A 217 7.08 0.65 28.14
CA GLN A 217 5.70 0.58 28.63
C GLN A 217 5.18 1.92 29.18
N ALA A 218 6.05 2.72 29.79
CA ALA A 218 5.71 4.05 30.30
C ALA A 218 5.76 5.16 29.23
N ARG A 219 6.08 4.84 27.97
CA ARG A 219 6.20 5.82 26.90
C ARG A 219 4.86 6.50 26.63
N ARG A 220 4.88 7.83 26.53
CA ARG A 220 3.72 8.66 26.18
C ARG A 220 3.60 8.86 24.68
N CYS A 221 2.41 9.28 24.24
CA CYS A 221 2.17 9.60 22.84
C CYS A 221 3.17 10.66 22.36
N PRO A 222 3.92 10.44 21.26
CA PRO A 222 4.97 11.34 20.83
C PRO A 222 4.47 12.66 20.20
N VAL A 223 3.15 12.90 20.23
CA VAL A 223 2.49 14.09 19.69
C VAL A 223 1.76 14.87 20.79
N CYS A 224 0.82 14.25 21.51
CA CYS A 224 0.05 14.93 22.56
C CYS A 224 0.57 14.70 23.99
N ASP A 225 1.60 13.86 24.18
CA ASP A 225 2.11 13.45 25.50
C ASP A 225 1.06 12.76 26.40
N GLY A 226 -0.05 12.30 25.80
CA GLY A 226 -1.10 11.54 26.46
C GLY A 226 -0.70 10.08 26.73
N ASP A 227 -1.42 9.46 27.67
CA ASP A 227 -1.34 8.02 27.89
C ASP A 227 -2.04 7.28 26.73
N TRP A 228 -1.40 6.22 26.25
CA TRP A 228 -1.83 5.50 25.03
C TRP A 228 -1.44 4.02 25.04
N ALA A 229 -0.88 3.53 26.14
CA ALA A 229 -0.59 2.11 26.32
C ALA A 229 -1.90 1.32 26.42
N LEU A 230 -1.98 0.20 25.71
CA LEU A 230 -3.11 -0.70 25.74
C LEU A 230 -2.94 -1.73 26.85
N LYS A 231 -4.06 -2.24 27.37
CA LYS A 231 -4.05 -3.34 28.33
C LYS A 231 -3.63 -4.65 27.67
N GLU A 232 -4.08 -4.85 26.44
CA GLU A 232 -3.78 -6.01 25.60
C GLU A 232 -3.37 -5.52 24.21
N PRO A 233 -2.33 -6.10 23.59
CA PRO A 233 -1.91 -5.70 22.26
C PRO A 233 -2.98 -5.98 21.20
N LEU A 234 -3.19 -5.04 20.26
CA LEU A 234 -4.02 -5.28 19.09
C LEU A 234 -3.22 -6.07 18.04
N HIS A 235 -3.81 -7.16 17.56
CA HIS A 235 -3.24 -8.02 16.51
C HIS A 235 -1.86 -8.59 16.87
N GLU A 236 -1.51 -8.65 18.16
CA GLU A 236 -0.17 -9.01 18.65
C GLU A 236 0.95 -8.08 18.12
N VAL A 237 0.58 -7.00 17.44
CA VAL A 237 1.52 -6.02 16.85
C VAL A 237 1.55 -4.75 17.66
N PHE A 238 0.39 -4.19 18.04
CA PHE A 238 0.27 -2.84 18.55
C PHE A 238 -0.02 -2.80 20.05
N ASP A 239 0.95 -2.35 20.82
CA ASP A 239 0.85 -2.18 22.27
C ASP A 239 0.34 -0.78 22.66
N PHE A 240 0.33 0.16 21.70
CA PHE A 240 -0.07 1.54 21.91
C PHE A 240 -1.07 2.01 20.86
N LYS A 241 -2.09 2.74 21.30
CA LYS A 241 -3.10 3.39 20.44
C LYS A 241 -3.53 4.72 21.05
N CYS A 242 -3.39 5.80 20.28
CA CYS A 242 -3.82 7.15 20.65
C CYS A 242 -4.92 7.62 19.71
N ASP A 243 -6.14 7.75 20.22
CA ASP A 243 -7.32 8.14 19.44
C ASP A 243 -7.33 9.64 19.11
N GLU A 244 -6.74 10.48 19.97
CA GLU A 244 -6.61 11.92 19.74
C GLU A 244 -5.68 12.22 18.55
N CYS A 245 -4.56 11.51 18.47
CA CYS A 245 -3.56 11.72 17.43
C CYS A 245 -3.73 10.77 16.22
N LEU A 246 -4.63 9.79 16.30
CA LEU A 246 -4.78 8.71 15.32
C LEU A 246 -3.46 7.98 15.05
N LEU A 247 -2.82 7.50 16.12
CA LEU A 247 -1.53 6.80 16.06
C LEU A 247 -1.62 5.42 16.70
N VAL A 248 -0.93 4.46 16.12
CA VAL A 248 -0.64 3.16 16.74
C VAL A 248 0.86 2.88 16.72
N SER A 249 1.36 2.13 17.69
CA SER A 249 2.77 1.78 17.77
C SER A 249 2.94 0.46 18.52
N ASN A 250 4.06 -0.20 18.29
CA ASN A 250 4.46 -1.38 19.02
C ASN A 250 5.33 -1.01 20.24
N LEU A 251 5.41 -1.91 21.21
CA LEU A 251 6.51 -1.99 22.16
C LEU A 251 7.79 -2.27 21.40
N SER A 252 8.92 -1.68 21.81
CA SER A 252 10.22 -1.96 21.19
C SER A 252 10.38 -3.46 20.95
N TRP A 253 10.72 -3.83 19.71
CA TRP A 253 10.86 -5.24 19.32
C TRP A 253 11.88 -6.01 20.19
N ASP A 254 12.84 -5.32 20.81
CA ASP A 254 13.80 -5.94 21.74
C ASP A 254 13.18 -6.50 23.03
N PHE A 255 11.96 -6.06 23.38
CA PHE A 255 11.25 -6.45 24.59
C PHE A 255 9.92 -7.13 24.30
N LYS A 256 9.68 -7.48 23.04
CA LYS A 256 8.52 -8.26 22.64
C LYS A 256 8.81 -9.73 22.91
N ASP A 257 7.86 -10.37 23.59
CA ASP A 257 7.97 -11.78 23.99
C ASP A 257 7.66 -12.72 22.81
#